data_AF-A0A972XFT3-F1
#
_entry.id   AF-A0A972XFT3-F1
#
_cell.length_a   1.000
_cell.length_b   1.000
_cell.length_c   1.000
_cell.angle_alpha   90.00
_cell.angle_beta   90.00
_cell.angle_gamma   90.00
#
_symmetry.space_group_name_H-M   'P 1'
#
loop_
_entity.id
_entity.type
_entity.pdbx_description
1 polymer ?
#
loop_
_entity_poly.entity_id
_entity_poly.type
_entity_poly.pdbx_seq_one_letter_code
_entity_poly.pdbx_strand_id
1 'polypeptide(L)'
;MGYGDISPITPIGRFTAMILALLGIGIFAIPAALLSSAFSDQLHKERKEMKREIHNILQDDMINHHEAQFIRDEAQRLHLTHHEINDIIHEIQHESQLPQAELPIHQIAKNPEYALEHYKILLAQLRQLGLLTNQSEFSKLAADRLTPSEKALW
;
A
#
# COMPACT_ATOMS: atom_id res chain seq x y z
N MET A 1 -10.40 -25.72 33.20
CA MET A 1 -11.37 -26.79 33.50
C MET A 1 -11.66 -26.76 34.99
N GLY A 2 -12.79 -26.16 35.38
CA GLY A 2 -13.32 -26.26 36.73
C GLY A 2 -14.37 -27.35 36.71
N TYR A 3 -14.08 -28.50 37.31
CA TYR A 3 -14.96 -29.67 37.26
C TYR A 3 -16.33 -29.41 37.92
N GLY A 4 -16.51 -28.28 38.63
CA GLY A 4 -17.80 -27.78 39.10
C GLY A 4 -18.38 -28.57 40.28
N ASP A 5 -17.69 -29.64 40.67
CA ASP A 5 -17.96 -30.50 41.81
C ASP A 5 -17.71 -29.79 43.15
N ILE A 6 -16.78 -28.84 43.19
CA ILE A 6 -16.49 -28.02 44.37
C ILE A 6 -16.77 -26.55 44.03
N SER A 7 -17.86 -26.02 44.59
CA SER A 7 -18.23 -24.61 44.47
C SER A 7 -18.42 -23.96 45.84
N PRO A 8 -18.01 -22.68 46.01
CA PRO A 8 -18.21 -21.98 47.27
C PRO A 8 -19.71 -21.78 47.53
N ILE A 9 -20.16 -22.29 48.68
CA ILE A 9 -21.55 -22.14 49.12
C ILE A 9 -21.81 -20.79 49.81
N THR A 10 -20.76 -20.08 50.24
CA THR A 10 -20.88 -18.79 50.93
C THR A 10 -20.98 -17.61 49.94
N PRO A 11 -21.78 -16.57 50.25
CA PRO A 11 -21.91 -15.39 49.38
C PRO A 11 -20.57 -14.72 49.05
N ILE A 12 -19.69 -14.61 50.05
CA ILE A 12 -18.36 -14.01 49.87
C ILE A 12 -17.47 -14.88 48.97
N GLY A 13 -17.54 -16.20 49.10
CA GLY A 13 -16.76 -17.13 48.29
C GLY A 13 -17.21 -17.17 46.82
N ARG A 14 -18.51 -16.99 46.57
CA ARG A 14 -19.03 -16.86 45.20
C ARG A 14 -18.56 -15.57 44.53
N PHE A 15 -18.51 -14.47 45.28
CA PHE A 15 -18.02 -13.19 44.78
C PHE A 15 -16.52 -13.25 44.42
N THR A 16 -15.69 -13.82 45.29
CA THR A 16 -14.25 -13.99 44.99
C THR A 16 -14.01 -14.98 43.85
N ALA A 17 -14.80 -16.05 43.74
CA ALA A 17 -14.73 -16.97 42.61
C ALA A 17 -15.06 -16.29 41.27
N MET A 18 -16.06 -15.39 41.24
CA MET A 18 -16.35 -14.58 40.05
C MET A 18 -15.17 -13.69 39.65
N ILE A 19 -14.55 -13.01 40.61
CA ILE A 19 -13.37 -12.16 40.34
C ILE A 19 -12.21 -13.00 39.81
N LEU A 20 -11.91 -14.14 40.44
CA LEU A 20 -10.84 -15.04 40.00
C LEU A 20 -11.10 -15.61 38.60
N ALA A 21 -12.35 -15.92 38.26
CA ALA A 21 -12.71 -16.37 36.93
C ALA A 21 -12.44 -15.30 35.86
N LEU A 22 -12.81 -14.04 36.14
CA LEU A 22 -12.54 -12.92 35.24
C LEU A 22 -11.04 -12.65 35.08
N LEU A 23 -10.28 -12.67 36.19
CA LEU A 23 -8.83 -12.52 36.15
C LEU A 23 -8.16 -13.64 35.37
N GLY A 24 -8.63 -14.88 35.54
CA GLY A 24 -8.15 -16.04 34.79
C GLY A 24 -8.30 -15.84 33.28
N ILE A 25 -9.48 -15.41 32.82
CA ILE A 25 -9.72 -15.12 31.40
C ILE A 25 -8.77 -14.01 30.91
N GLY A 26 -8.58 -12.96 31.71
CA GLY A 26 -7.68 -11.85 31.37
C GLY A 26 -6.21 -12.27 31.20
N ILE A 27 -5.71 -13.15 32.06
CA ILE A 27 -4.32 -13.65 31.98
C ILE A 27 -4.11 -14.49 30.71
N PHE A 28 -5.08 -15.32 30.34
CA PHE A 28 -4.99 -16.13 29.11
C PHE A 28 -5.25 -15.32 27.83
N ALA A 29 -5.88 -14.15 27.92
CA ALA A 29 -6.14 -13.30 26.76
C ALA A 29 -4.86 -12.73 26.12
N ILE A 30 -3.85 -12.38 26.93
CA ILE A 30 -2.60 -11.77 26.45
C ILE A 30 -1.82 -12.69 25.50
N PRO A 31 -1.47 -13.95 25.86
CA PRO A 31 -0.73 -14.82 24.95
C PRO A 31 -1.56 -15.20 23.70
N ALA A 32 -2.88 -15.32 23.84
CA ALA A 32 -3.77 -15.56 22.69
C ALA A 32 -3.78 -14.37 21.72
N ALA A 33 -3.87 -13.14 22.24
CA ALA A 33 -3.82 -11.92 21.44
C ALA A 33 -2.47 -11.75 20.74
N LEU A 34 -1.37 -12.03 21.45
CA LEU A 34 -0.02 -11.98 20.88
C LEU A 34 0.15 -12.99 19.74
N LEU A 35 -0.33 -14.22 19.92
CA LEU A 35 -0.29 -15.25 18.87
C LEU A 35 -1.14 -14.86 17.66
N SER A 36 -2.33 -14.31 17.90
CA SER A 36 -3.20 -13.80 16.82
C SER A 36 -2.53 -12.66 16.05
N SER A 37 -1.82 -11.75 16.74
CA SER A 37 -1.07 -10.66 16.11
C SER A 37 0.07 -11.20 15.27
N ALA A 38 0.88 -12.12 15.81
CA ALA A 38 2.02 -12.69 15.09
C ALA A 38 1.58 -13.44 13.82
N PHE A 39 0.47 -14.18 13.89
CA PHE A 39 -0.10 -14.84 12.72
C PHE A 39 -0.63 -13.83 11.68
N SER A 40 -1.28 -12.76 12.15
CA SER A 40 -1.78 -11.69 11.27
C SER A 40 -0.64 -10.95 10.57
N ASP A 41 0.46 -10.68 11.27
CA ASP A 41 1.66 -10.05 10.71
C ASP A 41 2.30 -10.93 9.64
N GLN A 42 2.40 -12.24 9.89
CA GLN A 42 2.94 -13.20 8.92
C GLN A 42 2.07 -13.25 7.66
N LEU A 43 0.74 -13.33 7.80
CA LEU A 43 -0.19 -13.29 6.66
C LEU A 43 -0.12 -11.97 5.89
N HIS A 44 0.01 -10.83 6.58
CA HIS A 44 0.17 -9.53 5.94
C HIS A 44 1.47 -9.45 5.13
N LYS A 45 2.56 -10.00 5.68
CA LYS A 45 3.85 -10.05 5.00
C LYS A 45 3.78 -10.89 3.72
N GLU A 46 3.21 -12.08 3.80
CA GLU A 46 3.02 -12.98 2.64
C GLU A 46 2.15 -12.33 1.55
N ARG A 47 1.01 -11.71 1.93
CA ARG A 47 0.17 -10.96 0.98
C ARG A 47 0.93 -9.79 0.34
N LYS A 48 1.74 -9.06 1.11
CA LYS A 48 2.53 -7.93 0.59
C LYS A 48 3.62 -8.38 -0.38
N GLU A 49 4.30 -9.48 -0.09
CA GLU A 49 5.31 -10.07 -0.98
C GLU A 49 4.69 -10.49 -2.31
N MET A 50 3.55 -11.19 -2.27
CA MET A 50 2.79 -11.54 -3.47
C MET A 50 2.32 -10.30 -4.25
N LYS A 51 1.75 -9.29 -3.58
CA LYS A 51 1.30 -8.05 -4.25
C LYS A 51 2.46 -7.38 -4.99
N ARG A 52 3.66 -7.36 -4.38
CA ARG A 52 4.87 -6.82 -4.99
C ARG A 52 5.33 -7.64 -6.21
N GLU A 53 5.25 -8.96 -6.13
CA GLU A 53 5.63 -9.84 -7.24
C GLU A 53 4.68 -9.68 -8.43
N ILE A 54 3.36 -9.66 -8.18
CA ILE A 54 2.36 -9.38 -9.21
C ILE A 54 2.58 -7.97 -9.80
N HIS A 55 2.87 -6.96 -8.97
CA HIS A 55 3.16 -5.61 -9.45
C HIS A 55 4.37 -5.58 -10.39
N ASN A 56 5.46 -6.28 -10.06
CA ASN A 56 6.64 -6.35 -10.92
C ASN A 56 6.33 -7.03 -12.26
N ILE A 57 5.55 -8.12 -12.25
CA ILE A 57 5.17 -8.84 -13.48
C ILE A 57 4.23 -7.98 -14.34
N LEU A 58 3.31 -7.23 -13.73
CA LEU A 58 2.41 -6.31 -14.44
C LEU A 58 3.11 -5.06 -14.98
N GLN A 59 4.27 -4.68 -14.45
CA GLN A 59 5.10 -3.60 -14.99
C GLN A 59 5.92 -4.03 -16.21
N ASP A 60 6.11 -5.33 -16.43
CA ASP A 60 6.71 -5.83 -17.66
C ASP A 60 5.65 -5.90 -18.76
N ASP A 61 5.96 -5.33 -19.93
CA ASP A 61 5.01 -5.13 -21.04
C ASP A 61 4.69 -6.44 -21.79
N MET A 62 5.33 -7.55 -21.39
CA MET A 62 5.16 -8.87 -21.95
C MET A 62 5.08 -9.96 -20.88
N ILE A 63 3.89 -10.17 -20.31
CA ILE A 63 3.63 -11.35 -19.47
C ILE A 63 3.85 -12.61 -20.32
N ASN A 64 4.91 -13.35 -20.04
CA ASN A 64 5.20 -14.58 -20.75
C ASN A 64 4.35 -15.75 -20.18
N HIS A 65 4.27 -16.86 -20.92
CA HIS A 65 3.46 -18.02 -20.50
C HIS A 65 3.94 -18.66 -19.17
N HIS A 66 5.23 -18.56 -18.86
CA HIS A 66 5.85 -19.02 -17.63
C HIS A 66 5.52 -18.12 -16.42
N GLU A 67 5.39 -16.81 -16.61
CA GLU A 67 4.97 -15.86 -15.54
C GLU A 67 3.49 -16.00 -15.21
N ALA A 68 2.64 -16.17 -16.24
CA ALA A 68 1.24 -16.48 -16.04
C ALA A 68 1.04 -17.81 -15.29
N GLN A 69 1.86 -18.83 -15.58
CA GLN A 69 1.87 -20.08 -14.82
C GLN A 69 2.36 -19.88 -13.40
N PHE A 70 3.44 -19.12 -13.21
CA PHE A 70 3.98 -18.83 -11.87
C PHE A 70 2.95 -18.14 -10.98
N ILE A 71 2.25 -17.11 -11.47
CA ILE A 71 1.17 -16.44 -10.71
C ILE A 71 0.06 -17.42 -10.34
N ARG A 72 -0.31 -18.32 -11.26
CA ARG A 72 -1.34 -19.33 -11.02
C ARG A 72 -0.93 -20.36 -9.98
N ASP A 73 0.30 -20.85 -10.07
CA ASP A 73 0.86 -21.84 -9.14
C ASP A 73 1.02 -21.23 -7.74
N GLU A 74 1.50 -19.99 -7.64
CA GLU A 74 1.69 -19.30 -6.37
C GLU A 74 0.35 -18.90 -5.73
N ALA A 75 -0.64 -18.50 -6.54
CA ALA A 75 -1.99 -18.28 -6.05
C ALA A 75 -2.66 -19.55 -5.53
N GLN A 76 -2.42 -20.71 -6.18
CA GLN A 76 -2.88 -22.00 -5.64
C GLN A 76 -2.20 -22.33 -4.31
N ARG A 77 -0.89 -22.07 -4.18
CA ARG A 77 -0.13 -22.30 -2.95
C ARG A 77 -0.66 -21.47 -1.77
N LEU A 78 -1.05 -20.22 -2.04
CA LEU A 78 -1.62 -19.29 -1.07
C LEU A 78 -3.14 -19.41 -0.89
N HIS A 79 -3.77 -20.43 -1.50
CA HIS A 79 -5.22 -20.66 -1.47
C HIS A 79 -6.07 -19.46 -1.92
N LEU A 80 -5.53 -18.63 -2.80
CA LEU A 80 -6.26 -17.48 -3.32
C LEU A 80 -7.23 -17.92 -4.41
N THR A 81 -8.44 -17.42 -4.33
CA THR A 81 -9.46 -17.66 -5.35
C THR A 81 -9.17 -16.84 -6.61
N HIS A 82 -9.70 -17.26 -7.76
CA HIS A 82 -9.60 -16.47 -9.00
C HIS A 82 -10.14 -15.04 -8.84
N HIS A 83 -11.13 -14.86 -7.96
CA HIS A 83 -11.69 -13.55 -7.65
C HIS A 83 -10.68 -12.68 -6.90
N GLU A 84 -10.04 -13.20 -5.85
CA GLU A 84 -9.03 -12.47 -5.08
C GLU A 84 -7.82 -12.06 -5.93
N ILE A 85 -7.38 -12.91 -6.86
CA ILE A 85 -6.31 -12.56 -7.80
C ILE A 85 -6.73 -11.38 -8.67
N ASN A 86 -7.95 -11.43 -9.22
CA ASN A 86 -8.48 -10.38 -10.07
C ASN A 86 -8.66 -9.06 -9.28
N ASP A 87 -9.05 -9.15 -8.02
CA ASP A 87 -9.17 -7.99 -7.12
C ASP A 87 -7.80 -7.38 -6.83
N ILE A 88 -6.77 -8.21 -6.59
CA ILE A 88 -5.38 -7.76 -6.41
C ILE A 88 -4.85 -7.08 -7.68
N ILE A 89 -5.10 -7.66 -8.86
CA ILE A 89 -4.71 -7.06 -10.16
C ILE A 89 -5.40 -5.71 -10.34
N HIS A 90 -6.70 -5.64 -10.07
CA HIS A 90 -7.48 -4.41 -10.17
C HIS A 90 -6.99 -3.34 -9.18
N GLU A 91 -6.67 -3.74 -7.95
CA GLU A 91 -6.09 -2.86 -6.92
C GLU A 91 -4.73 -2.32 -7.34
N ILE A 92 -3.84 -3.17 -7.87
CA ILE A 92 -2.51 -2.76 -8.35
C ILE A 92 -2.63 -1.80 -9.54
N GLN A 93 -3.53 -2.06 -10.48
CA GLN A 93 -3.79 -1.17 -11.61
C GLN A 93 -4.33 0.19 -11.15
N HIS A 94 -5.21 0.21 -10.15
CA HIS A 94 -5.75 1.44 -9.58
C HIS A 94 -4.71 2.21 -8.76
N GLU A 95 -3.85 1.51 -8.03
CA GLU A 95 -2.73 2.10 -7.26
C GLU A 95 -1.64 2.66 -8.20
N SER A 96 -1.42 2.00 -9.35
CA SER A 96 -0.50 2.50 -10.39
C SER A 96 -1.06 3.71 -11.15
N GLN A 97 -2.37 3.96 -11.07
CA GLN A 97 -3.02 5.18 -11.58
C GLN A 97 -2.95 6.35 -10.60
N LEU A 98 -2.50 6.15 -9.35
CA LEU A 98 -2.16 7.27 -8.46
C LEU A 98 -0.90 7.96 -9.01
N PRO A 99 -0.97 9.26 -9.37
CA PRO A 99 0.05 9.94 -10.17
C PRO A 99 1.34 10.30 -9.39
N GLN A 100 1.79 9.46 -8.46
CA GLN A 100 2.96 9.71 -7.60
C GLN A 100 4.20 8.88 -7.93
N ALA A 101 4.11 7.88 -8.80
CA ALA A 101 5.32 7.29 -9.36
C ALA A 101 5.87 8.24 -10.44
N GLU A 102 6.97 8.93 -10.13
CA GLU A 102 7.81 9.61 -11.12
C GLU A 102 8.31 8.55 -12.13
N LEU A 103 7.50 8.28 -13.14
CA LEU A 103 7.92 7.46 -14.28
C LEU A 103 9.15 8.15 -14.88
N PRO A 104 10.26 7.43 -15.10
CA PRO A 104 11.42 8.04 -15.72
C PRO A 104 11.04 8.51 -17.13
N ILE A 105 11.59 9.65 -17.57
CA ILE A 105 11.21 10.36 -18.82
C ILE A 105 11.20 9.43 -20.06
N HIS A 106 12.08 8.42 -20.11
CA HIS A 106 12.14 7.45 -21.20
C HIS A 106 10.93 6.49 -21.26
N GLN A 107 10.17 6.32 -20.17
CA GLN A 107 8.92 5.55 -20.14
C GLN A 107 7.71 6.42 -20.47
N ILE A 108 7.71 7.68 -20.03
CA ILE A 108 6.66 8.66 -20.37
C ILE A 108 6.61 8.92 -21.88
N ALA A 109 7.78 8.98 -22.54
CA ALA A 109 7.87 9.24 -23.97
C ALA A 109 7.40 8.07 -24.87
N LYS A 110 7.26 6.85 -24.33
CA LYS A 110 6.81 5.68 -25.10
C LYS A 110 5.30 5.70 -25.35
N ASN A 111 4.53 6.31 -24.44
CA ASN A 111 3.08 6.34 -24.51
C ASN A 111 2.58 7.79 -24.49
N PRO A 112 1.84 8.23 -25.52
CA PRO A 112 1.36 9.61 -25.62
C PRO A 112 0.40 10.01 -24.49
N GLU A 113 -0.30 9.04 -23.90
CA GLU A 113 -1.23 9.27 -22.78
C GLU A 113 -0.49 9.63 -21.49
N TYR A 114 0.58 8.91 -21.15
CA TYR A 114 1.42 9.24 -19.98
C TYR A 114 2.14 10.59 -20.15
N ALA A 115 2.57 10.91 -21.38
CA ALA A 115 3.14 12.22 -21.69
C ALA A 115 2.16 13.37 -21.42
N LEU A 116 0.89 13.19 -21.76
CA LEU A 116 -0.15 14.20 -21.52
C LEU A 116 -0.43 14.40 -20.03
N GLU A 117 -0.54 13.32 -19.25
CA GLU A 117 -0.77 13.43 -17.79
C GLU A 117 0.44 14.05 -17.08
N HIS A 118 1.65 13.63 -17.44
CA HIS A 118 2.87 14.25 -16.89
C HIS A 118 2.95 15.74 -17.26
N TYR A 119 2.59 16.10 -18.49
CA TYR A 119 2.52 17.49 -18.92
C TYR A 119 1.53 18.32 -18.10
N LYS A 120 0.33 17.79 -17.80
CA LYS A 120 -0.64 18.47 -16.92
C LYS A 120 -0.09 18.73 -15.52
N ILE A 121 0.65 17.77 -14.96
CA ILE A 121 1.31 17.91 -13.65
C ILE A 121 2.37 19.02 -13.70
N LEU A 122 3.22 19.03 -14.72
CA LEU A 122 4.24 20.08 -14.90
C LEU A 122 3.60 21.46 -15.06
N LEU A 123 2.50 21.58 -15.80
CA LEU A 123 1.76 22.84 -15.91
C LEU A 123 1.18 23.30 -14.56
N ALA A 124 0.64 22.36 -13.76
CA ALA A 124 0.14 22.68 -12.43
C ALA A 124 1.27 23.17 -11.51
N GLN A 125 2.44 22.51 -11.55
CA GLN A 125 3.64 22.92 -10.80
C GLN A 125 4.15 24.30 -11.24
N LEU A 126 4.22 24.57 -12.55
CA LEU A 126 4.61 25.88 -13.09
C LEU A 126 3.63 26.97 -12.65
N ARG A 127 2.33 26.70 -12.68
CA ARG A 127 1.32 27.64 -12.19
C ARG A 127 1.47 27.91 -10.69
N GLN A 128 1.71 26.88 -9.90
CA GLN A 128 1.94 27.02 -8.46
C GLN A 128 3.21 27.83 -8.17
N LEU A 129 4.30 27.58 -8.93
CA LEU A 129 5.52 28.36 -8.84
C LEU A 129 5.25 29.84 -9.18
N GLY A 130 4.48 30.10 -10.24
CA GLY A 130 4.08 31.46 -10.62
C GLY A 130 3.26 32.19 -9.56
N LEU A 131 2.42 31.48 -8.81
CA LEU A 131 1.61 32.05 -7.72
C LEU A 131 2.45 32.34 -6.46
N LEU A 132 3.48 31.53 -6.19
CA LEU A 132 4.32 31.65 -4.99
C LEU A 132 5.54 32.54 -5.19
N THR A 133 5.92 32.83 -6.43
CA THR A 133 7.15 33.56 -6.76
C THR A 133 6.88 35.04 -7.00
N ASN A 134 7.75 35.92 -6.47
CA ASN A 134 7.68 37.35 -6.75
C ASN A 134 8.08 37.64 -8.21
N GLN A 135 7.10 37.99 -9.04
CA GLN A 135 7.26 38.16 -10.48
C GLN A 135 8.29 39.25 -10.86
N SER A 136 8.44 40.30 -10.05
CA SER A 136 9.40 41.40 -10.28
C SER A 136 10.85 40.98 -10.04
N GLU A 137 11.08 40.11 -9.07
CA GLU A 137 12.41 39.59 -8.76
C GLU A 137 12.79 38.46 -9.71
N PHE A 138 11.84 37.58 -10.00
CA PHE A 138 12.00 36.50 -10.97
C PHE A 138 12.36 37.01 -12.36
N SER A 139 11.62 38.01 -12.88
CA SER A 139 11.88 38.59 -14.21
C SER A 139 13.28 39.21 -14.33
N LYS A 140 13.80 39.85 -13.27
CA LYS A 140 15.16 40.41 -13.25
C LYS A 140 16.23 39.31 -13.32
N LEU A 141 16.05 38.24 -12.54
CA LEU A 141 16.95 37.08 -12.54
C LEU A 141 16.88 36.29 -13.85
N ALA A 142 15.68 36.14 -14.41
CA ALA A 142 15.42 35.50 -15.69
C ALA A 142 16.12 36.23 -16.85
N ALA A 143 16.06 37.57 -16.87
CA ALA A 143 16.70 38.37 -17.91
C ALA A 143 18.23 38.17 -17.96
N ASP A 144 18.86 37.96 -16.81
CA ASP A 144 20.31 37.84 -16.65
C ASP A 144 20.84 36.41 -16.82
N ARG A 145 20.03 35.38 -16.45
CA ARG A 145 20.50 33.99 -16.35
C ARG A 145 19.92 32.99 -17.33
N LEU A 146 18.86 33.32 -18.07
CA LEU A 146 18.31 32.41 -19.08
C LEU A 146 19.13 32.44 -20.37
N THR A 147 19.41 31.27 -20.93
CA THR A 147 20.03 31.13 -22.26
C THR A 147 19.06 31.61 -23.35
N PRO A 148 19.56 31.97 -24.55
CA PRO A 148 18.72 32.44 -25.65
C PRO A 148 17.59 31.45 -26.02
N SER A 149 17.87 30.16 -25.92
CA SER A 149 16.93 29.06 -26.20
C SER A 149 15.79 29.00 -25.16
N GLU A 150 16.11 29.28 -23.90
CA GLU A 150 15.13 29.25 -22.80
C GLU A 150 14.29 30.53 -22.75
N LYS A 151 14.85 31.67 -23.20
CA LYS A 151 14.09 32.92 -23.39
C LYS A 151 13.02 32.81 -24.48
N ALA A 152 13.20 31.93 -25.47
CA ALA A 152 12.23 31.70 -26.54
C ALA A 152 11.03 30.83 -26.12
N LEU A 153 11.13 30.13 -24.98
CA LEU A 153 10.09 29.29 -24.40
C LEU A 153 9.19 30.06 -23.40
N TRP A 154 9.55 31.31 -23.09
CA TRP A 154 8.89 32.18 -22.13
C TRP A 154 7.93 33.16 -22.81
#